data_AF-A0A959DC29-F1
#
_entry.id   AF-A0A959DC29-F1
#
_cell.length_a   1.000
_cell.length_b   1.000
_cell.length_c   1.000
_cell.angle_alpha   90.00
_cell.angle_beta   90.00
_cell.angle_gamma   90.00
#
_symmetry.space_group_name_H-M   'P 1'
#
loop_
_entity.id
_entity.type
_entity.pdbx_description
1 polymer ?
#
loop_
_entity_poly.entity_id
_entity_poly.type
_entity_poly.pdbx_seq_one_letter_code
_entity_poly.pdbx_strand_id
1 'polypeptide(L)'
;EIQVAMVPIDSFAVEGGQASKSAGMALYARGGQLGRGESMVLLFTGEKNKASTIMLTGPSAGEEYRIPAAKVEPLSTGKNTLYLVKKKRAAEEGDSLSTVSDIEFYTYTIDVEVVE
;
A
#
# COMPACT_ATOMS: atom_id res chain seq x y z
N GLU A 1 10.27 25.81 7.86
CA GLU A 1 9.80 24.63 8.63
C GLU A 1 9.11 23.71 7.65
N ILE A 2 9.56 22.46 7.52
CA ILE A 2 8.93 21.50 6.60
C ILE A 2 7.67 20.99 7.27
N GLN A 3 6.51 21.33 6.70
CA GLN A 3 5.25 20.77 7.13
C GLN A 3 5.00 19.45 6.40
N VAL A 4 5.15 18.34 7.12
CA VAL A 4 4.73 17.03 6.62
C VAL A 4 3.39 16.67 7.26
N ALA A 5 2.34 16.66 6.44
CA ALA A 5 1.02 16.16 6.80
C ALA A 5 0.59 15.09 5.80
N MET A 6 -0.11 14.07 6.31
CA MET A 6 -0.66 12.97 5.54
C MET A 6 -1.96 12.50 6.21
N VAL A 7 -3.01 12.30 5.40
CA VAL A 7 -4.28 11.75 5.89
C VAL A 7 -4.08 10.26 6.24
N PRO A 8 -4.49 9.81 7.44
CA PRO A 8 -4.38 8.40 7.85
C PRO A 8 -5.32 7.51 7.04
N ILE A 9 -5.04 6.20 7.06
CA ILE A 9 -5.97 5.19 6.52
C ILE A 9 -6.91 4.77 7.65
N ASP A 10 -8.21 4.98 7.47
CA ASP A 10 -9.21 4.60 8.48
C ASP A 10 -9.51 3.10 8.42
N SER A 11 -9.70 2.59 7.21
CA SER A 11 -10.08 1.20 6.96
C SER A 11 -9.75 0.77 5.54
N PHE A 12 -9.55 -0.52 5.33
CA PHE A 12 -9.32 -1.05 4.00
C PHE A 12 -9.89 -2.47 3.83
N ALA A 13 -10.16 -2.84 2.59
CA ALA A 13 -10.67 -4.16 2.22
C ALA A 13 -10.27 -4.51 0.78
N VAL A 14 -10.06 -5.81 0.53
CA VAL A 14 -9.94 -6.35 -0.84
C VAL A 14 -11.32 -6.78 -1.31
N GLU A 15 -11.71 -6.37 -2.51
CA GLU A 15 -13.01 -6.74 -3.10
C GLU A 15 -13.15 -8.27 -3.17
N GLY A 16 -14.25 -8.80 -2.66
CA GLY A 16 -14.48 -10.24 -2.57
C GLY A 16 -13.55 -10.99 -1.61
N GLY A 17 -12.65 -10.30 -0.90
CA GLY A 17 -11.65 -10.92 -0.03
C GLY A 17 -10.59 -11.73 -0.77
N GLN A 18 -10.46 -11.55 -2.08
CA GLN A 18 -9.62 -12.39 -2.94
C GLN A 18 -8.67 -11.56 -3.82
N ALA A 19 -7.46 -12.09 -4.02
CA ALA A 19 -6.53 -11.61 -5.03
C ALA A 19 -6.22 -12.74 -6.02
N SER A 20 -6.53 -12.53 -7.30
CA SER A 20 -6.29 -13.54 -8.34
C SER A 20 -4.97 -13.28 -9.05
N LYS A 21 -4.16 -14.32 -9.21
CA LYS A 21 -2.91 -14.26 -9.98
C LYS A 21 -3.16 -14.04 -11.47
N SER A 22 -4.33 -14.39 -12.00
CA SER A 22 -4.73 -14.20 -13.40
C SER A 22 -5.56 -12.94 -13.66
N ALA A 23 -6.38 -12.50 -12.71
CA ALA A 23 -7.26 -11.32 -12.86
C ALA A 23 -6.77 -10.07 -12.11
N GLY A 24 -5.89 -10.23 -11.13
CA GLY A 24 -5.47 -9.15 -10.22
C GLY A 24 -6.39 -9.02 -9.00
N MET A 25 -6.45 -7.82 -8.43
CA MET A 25 -7.30 -7.51 -7.28
C MET A 25 -7.76 -6.06 -7.29
N ALA A 26 -8.85 -5.77 -6.59
CA ALA A 26 -9.27 -4.41 -6.26
C ALA A 26 -9.14 -4.19 -4.75
N LEU A 27 -8.41 -3.15 -4.37
CA LEU A 27 -8.26 -2.69 -2.99
C LEU A 27 -9.06 -1.40 -2.82
N TYR A 28 -9.92 -1.35 -1.81
CA TYR A 28 -10.51 -0.11 -1.33
C TYR A 28 -9.85 0.27 0.00
N ALA A 29 -9.37 1.51 0.11
CA ALA A 29 -8.75 2.04 1.33
C ALA A 29 -9.30 3.45 1.64
N ARG A 30 -10.20 3.55 2.63
CA ARG A 30 -10.75 4.83 3.10
C ARG A 30 -9.65 5.67 3.75
N GLY A 31 -9.50 6.92 3.34
CA GLY A 31 -8.35 7.77 3.67
C GLY A 31 -7.07 7.39 2.91
N GLY A 32 -7.16 6.41 2.01
CA GLY A 32 -6.04 5.82 1.29
C GLY A 32 -5.57 6.63 0.09
N GLN A 33 -6.29 7.68 -0.33
CA GLN A 33 -5.87 8.52 -1.46
C GLN A 33 -4.42 8.99 -1.28
N LEU A 34 -3.62 8.80 -2.32
CA LEU A 34 -2.19 9.13 -2.30
C LEU A 34 -1.98 10.49 -2.95
N GLY A 35 -1.39 11.41 -2.21
CA GLY A 35 -0.88 12.67 -2.74
C GLY A 35 0.47 12.52 -3.46
N ARG A 36 1.03 13.65 -3.92
CA ARG A 36 2.40 13.68 -4.47
C ARG A 36 3.41 13.36 -3.35
N GLY A 37 4.37 12.48 -3.64
CA GLY A 37 5.38 12.04 -2.67
C GLY A 37 4.85 11.05 -1.63
N GLU A 38 3.59 10.62 -1.76
CA GLU A 38 2.99 9.59 -0.93
C GLU A 38 3.02 8.23 -1.64
N SER A 39 3.16 7.17 -0.86
CA SER A 39 3.06 5.79 -1.31
C SER A 39 2.28 4.94 -0.32
N MET A 40 1.74 3.83 -0.80
CA MET A 40 1.15 2.79 0.02
C MET A 40 1.86 1.48 -0.27
N VAL A 41 2.36 0.86 0.79
CA VAL A 41 2.99 -0.46 0.75
C VAL A 41 1.97 -1.47 1.25
N LEU A 42 1.62 -2.42 0.39
CA LEU A 42 0.81 -3.58 0.73
C LEU A 42 1.79 -4.72 1.01
N LEU A 43 1.81 -5.21 2.24
CA LEU A 43 2.61 -6.34 2.68
C LEU A 43 1.70 -7.56 2.81
N PHE A 44 1.92 -8.54 1.95
CA PHE A 44 1.28 -9.85 2.01
C PHE A 44 2.22 -10.83 2.71
N THR A 45 1.69 -11.58 3.68
CA THR A 45 2.41 -12.65 4.37
C THR A 45 1.60 -13.93 4.22
N GLY A 46 2.11 -14.86 3.40
CA GLY A 46 1.48 -16.16 3.20
C GLY A 46 2.04 -17.25 4.10
N GLU A 47 1.69 -18.50 3.79
CA GLU A 47 2.22 -19.66 4.50
C GLU A 47 3.76 -19.70 4.50
N LYS A 48 4.34 -20.20 5.60
CA LYS A 48 5.79 -20.19 5.87
C LYS A 48 6.40 -18.79 6.04
N ASN A 49 5.59 -17.78 6.36
CA ASN A 49 6.03 -16.40 6.59
C ASN A 49 6.76 -15.78 5.40
N LYS A 50 6.45 -16.23 4.17
CA LYS A 50 6.99 -15.59 2.97
C LYS A 50 6.27 -14.26 2.78
N ALA A 51 7.01 -13.17 2.99
CA ALA A 51 6.51 -11.82 2.76
C ALA A 51 6.67 -11.42 1.28
N SER A 52 5.70 -10.72 0.73
CA SER A 52 5.74 -10.10 -0.60
C SER A 52 5.11 -8.72 -0.53
N THR A 53 5.64 -7.77 -1.31
CA THR A 53 5.18 -6.38 -1.24
C THR A 53 4.70 -5.88 -2.58
N ILE A 54 3.63 -5.09 -2.55
CA ILE A 54 3.14 -4.31 -3.69
C ILE A 54 3.18 -2.85 -3.28
N MET A 55 3.90 -2.03 -4.06
CA MET A 55 3.94 -0.59 -3.85
C MET A 55 3.02 0.13 -4.83
N LEU A 56 2.22 1.04 -4.27
CA LEU A 56 1.39 2.00 -4.98
C LEU A 56 1.96 3.39 -4.72
N THR A 57 2.11 4.19 -5.76
CA THR A 57 2.70 5.54 -5.68
C THR A 57 1.67 6.56 -6.12
N GLY A 58 1.57 7.66 -5.39
CA GLY A 58 0.70 8.77 -5.77
C GLY A 58 1.23 9.59 -6.95
N PRO A 59 0.41 10.53 -7.47
CA PRO A 59 -0.95 10.81 -7.00
C PRO A 59 -1.98 9.76 -7.47
N SER A 60 -2.99 9.47 -6.66
CA SER A 60 -4.15 8.65 -7.05
C SER A 60 -5.42 9.49 -7.24
N ALA A 61 -6.28 9.05 -8.15
CA ALA A 61 -7.56 9.70 -8.43
C ALA A 61 -8.63 9.44 -7.35
N GLY A 62 -8.40 8.48 -6.45
CA GLY A 62 -9.33 8.12 -5.38
C GLY A 62 -8.74 7.07 -4.44
N GLU A 63 -9.65 6.35 -3.79
CA GLU A 63 -9.39 5.38 -2.72
C GLU A 63 -9.47 3.91 -3.19
N GLU A 64 -9.87 3.69 -4.45
CA GLU A 64 -9.89 2.38 -5.09
C GLU A 64 -8.63 2.18 -5.95
N TYR A 65 -7.98 1.03 -5.78
CA TYR A 65 -6.78 0.64 -6.49
C TYR A 65 -6.98 -0.69 -7.18
N ARG A 66 -7.01 -0.67 -8.51
CA ARG A 66 -6.94 -1.88 -9.34
C ARG A 66 -5.49 -2.30 -9.51
N ILE A 67 -5.14 -3.44 -8.93
CA ILE A 67 -3.81 -4.00 -8.96
C ILE A 67 -3.81 -5.11 -10.02
N PRO A 68 -2.98 -4.99 -11.07
CA PRO A 68 -2.99 -5.93 -12.18
C PRO A 68 -2.45 -7.30 -11.75
N ALA A 69 -2.90 -8.35 -12.44
CA ALA A 69 -2.45 -9.73 -12.30
C ALA A 69 -0.92 -9.87 -12.19
N ALA A 70 -0.16 -9.16 -13.03
CA ALA A 70 1.31 -9.20 -13.00
C ALA A 70 1.95 -8.78 -11.67
N LYS A 71 1.27 -7.99 -10.85
CA LYS A 71 1.73 -7.64 -9.49
C LYS A 71 1.28 -8.63 -8.43
N VAL A 72 0.22 -9.39 -8.70
CA VAL A 72 -0.33 -10.44 -7.81
C VAL A 72 0.34 -11.79 -8.06
N GLU A 73 0.80 -12.04 -9.29
CA GLU A 73 1.43 -13.30 -9.70
C GLU A 73 2.53 -13.80 -8.74
N PRO A 74 3.44 -12.93 -8.23
CA PRO A 74 4.51 -13.40 -7.34
C PRO A 74 4.04 -13.81 -5.93
N LEU A 75 2.80 -13.50 -5.56
CA LEU A 75 2.25 -13.82 -4.24
C LEU A 75 2.08 -15.34 -4.10
N SER A 76 2.26 -15.81 -2.87
CA SER A 76 1.93 -17.20 -2.50
C SER A 76 0.42 -17.41 -2.53
N THR A 77 -0.03 -18.46 -3.20
CA THR A 77 -1.43 -18.88 -3.19
C THR A 77 -1.86 -19.37 -1.80
N GLY A 78 -3.16 -19.32 -1.55
CA GLY A 78 -3.78 -19.65 -0.26
C GLY A 78 -3.98 -18.41 0.63
N LYS A 79 -4.16 -18.67 1.92
CA LYS A 79 -4.40 -17.63 2.92
C LYS A 79 -3.17 -16.75 3.11
N ASN A 80 -3.38 -15.45 2.98
CA ASN A 80 -2.38 -14.43 3.26
C ASN A 80 -2.95 -13.44 4.27
N THR A 81 -2.08 -12.93 5.14
CA THR A 81 -2.35 -11.73 5.92
C THR A 81 -1.88 -10.52 5.12
N LEU A 82 -2.76 -9.53 4.93
CA LEU A 82 -2.48 -8.27 4.28
C LEU A 82 -2.36 -7.15 5.30
N TYR A 83 -1.28 -6.38 5.19
CA TYR A 83 -0.97 -5.22 6.01
C TYR A 83 -0.65 -4.01 5.15
N LEU A 84 -1.19 -2.83 5.48
CA LEU A 84 -0.96 -1.60 4.72
C LEU A 84 -0.14 -0.59 5.53
N VAL A 85 0.83 0.03 4.85
CA VAL A 85 1.57 1.19 5.36
C VAL A 85 1.47 2.32 4.37
N LYS A 86 0.90 3.46 4.79
CA LYS A 86 0.93 4.70 4.01
C LYS A 86 2.16 5.49 4.42
N LYS A 87 2.89 6.03 3.45
CA LYS A 87 4.17 6.72 3.70
C LYS A 87 4.23 8.00 2.89
N LYS A 88 4.90 9.01 3.40
CA LYS A 88 5.23 10.23 2.65
C LYS A 88 6.65 10.66 2.97
N ARG A 89 7.39 10.98 1.91
CA ARG A 89 8.74 11.55 2.00
C ARG A 89 8.71 12.96 1.44
N ALA A 90 9.12 13.93 2.24
CA ALA A 90 9.36 15.30 1.83
C ALA A 90 10.87 15.56 1.91
N ALA A 91 11.43 16.15 0.85
CA ALA A 91 12.81 16.59 0.83
C ALA A 91 12.86 18.05 0.36
N GLU A 92 13.67 18.85 1.03
CA GLU A 92 13.96 20.24 0.69
C GLU A 92 15.47 20.40 0.62
N GLU A 93 15.96 20.88 -0.52
CA GLU A 93 17.37 21.23 -0.72
C GLU A 93 17.52 22.75 -0.56
N GLY A 94 18.39 23.17 0.36
CA GLY A 94 18.85 24.55 0.48
C GLY A 94 20.35 24.64 0.20
N ASP A 95 20.85 25.87 0.02
CA ASP A 95 22.22 26.16 -0.42
C ASP A 95 23.33 25.58 0.47
N SER A 96 23.03 25.33 1.75
CA SER A 96 23.98 24.79 2.74
C SER A 96 23.43 23.65 3.60
N LEU A 97 22.15 23.30 3.43
CA LEU A 97 21.48 22.29 4.23
C LEU A 97 20.38 21.62 3.40
N SER A 98 20.40 20.29 3.37
CA SER A 98 19.30 19.47 2.87
C SER A 98 18.53 18.88 4.05
N THR A 99 17.21 18.94 3.99
CA THR A 99 16.35 18.34 5.01
C THR A 99 15.44 17.30 4.38
N VAL A 100 15.33 16.15 5.04
CA VAL A 100 14.42 15.07 4.67
C VAL A 100 13.51 14.78 5.84
N SER A 101 12.23 14.58 5.57
CA SER A 101 11.23 14.21 6.55
C SER A 101 10.36 13.09 6.01
N ASP A 102 10.23 12.04 6.81
CA ASP A 102 9.42 10.86 6.49
C ASP A 102 8.30 10.72 7.53
N ILE A 103 7.07 10.48 7.08
CA ILE A 103 5.94 10.10 7.93
C ILE A 103 5.39 8.76 7.44
N GLU A 104 5.06 7.89 8.40
CA GLU A 104 4.49 6.57 8.14
C GLU A 104 3.21 6.41 8.97
N PHE A 105 2.18 5.83 8.37
CA PHE A 105 0.93 5.45 9.03
C PHE A 105 0.71 3.95 8.86
N TYR A 106 0.60 3.27 9.99
CA TYR A 106 0.50 1.83 10.11
C TYR A 106 -0.95 1.43 10.40
N THR A 107 -1.46 0.42 9.69
CA THR A 107 -2.86 -0.01 9.80
C THR A 107 -3.00 -1.27 10.66
N TYR A 108 -4.18 -1.89 10.70
CA TYR A 108 -4.36 -3.26 11.16
C TYR A 108 -4.11 -4.24 10.01
N THR A 109 -4.15 -5.54 10.30
CA THR A 109 -4.06 -6.60 9.28
C THR A 109 -5.43 -7.16 8.94
N ILE A 110 -5.62 -7.62 7.71
CA ILE A 110 -6.80 -8.41 7.29
C ILE A 110 -6.38 -9.73 6.63
N ASP A 111 -7.28 -10.69 6.57
CA ASP A 111 -7.08 -11.90 5.79
C ASP A 111 -7.50 -11.68 4.33
N VAL A 112 -6.71 -12.22 3.40
CA VAL A 112 -6.96 -12.23 1.96
C VAL A 112 -6.61 -13.61 1.41
N GLU A 113 -7.49 -14.19 0.60
CA GLU A 113 -7.19 -15.43 -0.10
C GLU A 113 -6.55 -15.11 -1.46
N VAL A 114 -5.35 -15.64 -1.72
CA VAL A 114 -4.71 -15.52 -3.03
C VAL A 114 -5.04 -16.76 -3.85
N VAL A 115 -5.77 -16.56 -4.95
CA VAL A 115 -6.21 -17.60 -5.87
C VAL A 115 -5.41 -17.54 -7.17
N GLU A 116 -5.45 -18.60 -7.97
CA GLU A 116 -4.87 -18.61 -9.32
C GLU A 116 -5.51 -17.56 -10.27
#